data_AF-A0A0K9Y055-F1
#
_entry.id   AF-A0A0K9Y055-F1
#
_cell.length_a   1.000
_cell.length_b   1.000
_cell.length_c   1.000
_cell.angle_alpha   90.00
_cell.angle_beta   90.00
_cell.angle_gamma   90.00
#
_symmetry.space_group_name_H-M   'P 1'
#
loop_
_entity.id
_entity.type
_entity.pdbx_description
1 polymer ?
#
loop_
_entity_poly.entity_id
_entity_poly.type
_entity_poly.pdbx_seq_one_letter_code
_entity_poly.pdbx_strand_id
1 'polypeptide(L)'
;MATNQLNSTYMKVLYILFSCFPFLIFSQVGINTANPTHTLDVNGSLRVRGITQAASNAAARDSIMAFDSDGVVKYVSATSIASLADAGSVKVVTNATLSGNGSTASPLGIAQQGATTNQVLTWNGTAWVPANQAGASNWLLTGNSNVTSANFLGTINDVPMSIRSNNTSMLEFGRRQTLGLYESTSSLIPYNQPDASVTYVRGTSGVSALQFEAGGASFYKPVIFTDASGNFLMRGSSAGTDFFELGSAGTSDNGQMVFTIGDDGNEPMIFRKYNYTPAAYVEMMRLQGTGLNSNVRVGINMAGTTANSTFQVNGSVSQSVATITASTTLDENFFTVIANNASAITITLPAASSCAGRMYIVKKNTSSGTTNISSFINSLGTTVNSITTGVYQLQSDGTNWHQIN
;
A
#
# COMPACT_ATOMS: atom_id res chain seq x y z
N MET A 1 -82.67 6.16 -121.89
CA MET A 1 -82.90 7.58 -122.24
C MET A 1 -81.65 8.33 -121.79
N ALA A 2 -80.66 8.54 -122.68
CA ALA A 2 -80.49 9.74 -123.52
C ALA A 2 -80.15 10.99 -122.67
N THR A 3 -79.11 11.82 -122.86
CA THR A 3 -77.85 11.91 -123.64
C THR A 3 -77.23 13.30 -123.32
N ASN A 4 -75.90 13.45 -123.44
CA ASN A 4 -75.09 14.67 -123.71
C ASN A 4 -74.95 15.74 -122.58
N GLN A 5 -73.77 16.07 -122.02
CA GLN A 5 -72.49 16.67 -122.53
C GLN A 5 -72.58 18.16 -122.93
N LEU A 6 -71.91 19.06 -122.17
CA LEU A 6 -70.90 20.06 -122.62
C LEU A 6 -70.40 20.99 -121.47
N ASN A 7 -69.20 21.58 -121.68
CA ASN A 7 -68.19 22.12 -120.75
C ASN A 7 -68.15 23.66 -120.51
N SER A 8 -67.57 24.08 -119.35
CA SER A 8 -66.59 25.20 -119.07
C SER A 8 -66.99 26.69 -119.33
N THR A 9 -66.56 27.79 -118.67
CA THR A 9 -65.40 28.20 -117.80
C THR A 9 -65.68 29.60 -117.15
N TYR A 10 -64.93 29.98 -116.08
CA TYR A 10 -64.40 31.34 -115.67
C TYR A 10 -64.75 32.00 -114.29
N MET A 11 -63.69 32.05 -113.45
CA MET A 11 -63.06 33.16 -112.68
C MET A 11 -63.77 34.01 -111.59
N LYS A 12 -63.11 34.08 -110.41
CA LYS A 12 -62.66 35.33 -109.74
C LYS A 12 -61.52 35.05 -108.74
N VAL A 13 -60.46 35.85 -108.79
CA VAL A 13 -59.22 35.81 -107.98
C VAL A 13 -59.21 37.03 -107.03
N LEU A 14 -58.70 36.88 -105.80
CA LEU A 14 -58.27 38.00 -104.94
C LEU A 14 -57.00 37.61 -104.15
N TYR A 15 -55.99 38.50 -104.20
CA TYR A 15 -54.61 38.37 -103.69
C TYR A 15 -54.42 38.96 -102.28
N ILE A 16 -53.57 38.37 -101.43
CA ILE A 16 -52.77 39.02 -100.35
C ILE A 16 -51.49 38.18 -100.15
N LEU A 17 -50.32 38.53 -100.71
CA LEU A 17 -49.24 39.45 -100.28
C LEU A 17 -48.57 39.14 -98.93
N PHE A 18 -47.34 38.62 -99.02
CA PHE A 18 -46.40 38.29 -97.95
C PHE A 18 -45.51 39.53 -97.67
N SER A 19 -45.53 40.09 -96.45
CA SER A 19 -44.61 41.18 -96.07
C SER A 19 -43.70 40.76 -94.91
N CYS A 20 -42.39 40.72 -95.17
CA CYS A 20 -41.34 40.51 -94.19
C CYS A 20 -41.31 41.66 -93.16
N PHE A 21 -41.62 41.34 -91.91
CA PHE A 21 -41.12 42.08 -90.74
C PHE A 21 -39.86 41.36 -90.24
N PRO A 22 -38.80 42.07 -89.83
CA PRO A 22 -37.65 41.45 -89.18
C PRO A 22 -38.06 41.10 -87.75
N PHE A 23 -38.79 39.99 -87.59
CA PHE A 23 -38.87 39.37 -86.29
C PHE A 23 -37.46 38.89 -85.96
N LEU A 24 -36.95 39.36 -84.82
CA LEU A 24 -35.87 38.70 -84.10
C LEU A 24 -36.32 37.25 -83.90
N ILE A 25 -35.96 36.38 -84.85
CA ILE A 25 -36.22 34.95 -84.77
C ILE A 25 -35.25 34.43 -83.73
N PHE A 26 -35.69 34.46 -82.48
CA PHE A 26 -35.07 33.65 -81.46
C PHE A 26 -35.13 32.19 -81.94
N SER A 27 -33.98 31.53 -82.00
CA SER A 27 -33.83 30.21 -82.63
C SER A 27 -34.27 29.08 -81.69
N GLN A 28 -35.40 29.23 -81.00
CA GLN A 28 -35.92 28.14 -80.18
C GLN A 28 -36.54 27.05 -81.05
N VAL A 29 -36.20 25.81 -80.77
CA VAL A 29 -36.77 24.62 -81.39
C VAL A 29 -37.77 24.00 -80.41
N GLY A 30 -39.05 24.17 -80.71
CA GLY A 30 -40.13 23.46 -80.03
C GLY A 30 -40.42 22.12 -80.68
N ILE A 31 -40.44 21.04 -79.91
CA ILE A 31 -40.96 19.74 -80.35
C ILE A 31 -42.20 19.45 -79.52
N ASN A 32 -43.36 19.48 -80.18
CA ASN A 32 -44.67 19.31 -79.55
C ASN A 32 -45.03 20.40 -78.52
N THR A 33 -44.40 21.58 -78.62
CA THR A 33 -44.65 22.75 -77.77
C THR A 33 -44.95 23.96 -78.66
N ALA A 34 -46.17 24.53 -78.57
CA ALA A 34 -46.59 25.64 -79.42
C ALA A 34 -45.88 26.97 -79.09
N ASN A 35 -45.45 27.13 -77.84
CA ASN A 35 -44.70 28.29 -77.35
C ASN A 35 -43.46 27.80 -76.58
N PRO A 36 -42.33 27.53 -77.27
CA PRO A 36 -41.11 27.05 -76.64
C PRO A 36 -40.61 28.07 -75.62
N THR A 37 -40.38 27.63 -74.39
CA THR A 37 -39.88 28.48 -73.31
C THR A 37 -38.36 28.46 -73.21
N HIS A 38 -37.72 27.50 -73.88
CA HIS A 38 -36.27 27.29 -73.90
C HIS A 38 -35.77 26.99 -75.32
N THR A 39 -34.46 27.17 -75.57
CA THR A 39 -33.85 27.01 -76.91
C THR A 39 -34.12 25.66 -77.55
N LEU A 40 -34.23 24.61 -76.74
CA LEU A 40 -34.78 23.32 -77.14
C LEU A 40 -35.81 22.93 -76.09
N ASP A 41 -37.08 22.93 -76.47
CA ASP A 41 -38.22 22.62 -75.60
C ASP A 41 -38.96 21.41 -76.18
N VAL A 42 -38.94 20.29 -75.47
CA VAL A 42 -39.51 19.02 -75.93
C VAL A 42 -40.61 18.60 -74.96
N ASN A 43 -41.87 18.75 -75.39
CA ASN A 43 -43.02 18.23 -74.66
C ASN A 43 -43.27 16.77 -75.06
N GLY A 44 -42.39 15.89 -74.57
CA GLY A 44 -42.34 14.47 -74.89
C GLY A 44 -41.06 13.81 -74.37
N SER A 45 -40.70 12.64 -74.90
CA SER A 45 -39.47 11.95 -74.49
C SER A 45 -38.27 12.37 -75.33
N LEU A 46 -37.18 12.77 -74.68
CA LEU A 46 -35.87 12.93 -75.31
C LEU A 46 -35.07 11.62 -75.21
N ARG A 47 -34.66 11.05 -76.35
CA ARG A 47 -33.73 9.91 -76.39
C ARG A 47 -32.42 10.34 -77.04
N VAL A 48 -31.35 10.35 -76.27
CA VAL A 48 -29.98 10.51 -76.77
C VAL A 48 -29.33 9.13 -76.91
N ARG A 49 -28.79 8.81 -78.08
CA ARG A 49 -28.12 7.53 -78.35
C ARG A 49 -26.61 7.72 -78.42
N GLY A 50 -25.84 6.72 -78.02
CA GLY A 50 -24.37 6.75 -78.12
C GLY A 50 -23.67 7.51 -77.01
N ILE A 51 -24.30 7.70 -75.84
CA ILE A 51 -23.63 8.25 -74.66
C ILE A 51 -22.59 7.22 -74.17
N THR A 52 -21.31 7.60 -74.14
CA THR A 52 -20.20 6.80 -73.62
C THR A 52 -19.86 7.20 -72.19
N GLN A 53 -19.32 6.27 -71.38
CA GLN A 53 -18.93 6.56 -70.00
C GLN A 53 -17.72 7.52 -69.98
N ALA A 54 -17.72 8.50 -69.06
CA ALA A 54 -16.60 9.43 -68.90
C ALA A 54 -15.30 8.67 -68.54
N ALA A 55 -14.19 9.03 -69.19
CA ALA A 55 -12.95 8.25 -69.17
C ALA A 55 -12.10 8.37 -67.89
N SER A 56 -12.43 9.28 -66.95
CA SER A 56 -11.69 9.44 -65.68
C SER A 56 -12.56 10.01 -64.56
N ASN A 57 -12.18 9.72 -63.32
CA ASN A 57 -12.87 10.24 -62.11
C ASN A 57 -12.84 11.78 -62.05
N ALA A 58 -11.84 12.43 -62.66
CA ALA A 58 -11.75 13.89 -62.73
C ALA A 58 -12.79 14.49 -63.69
N ALA A 59 -13.04 13.85 -64.85
CA ALA A 59 -14.09 14.26 -65.78
C ALA A 59 -15.49 13.91 -65.26
N ALA A 60 -15.62 12.84 -64.46
CA ALA A 60 -16.89 12.38 -63.91
C ALA A 60 -17.43 13.22 -62.74
N ARG A 61 -16.62 14.10 -62.10
CA ARG A 61 -17.02 14.79 -60.85
C ARG A 61 -18.29 15.63 -60.99
N ASP A 62 -18.49 16.31 -62.11
CA ASP A 62 -19.64 17.19 -62.36
C ASP A 62 -20.52 16.70 -63.53
N SER A 63 -20.39 15.42 -63.90
CA SER A 63 -21.11 14.81 -65.03
C SER A 63 -22.54 14.37 -64.66
N ILE A 64 -23.16 14.97 -63.64
CA ILE A 64 -24.54 14.70 -63.24
C ILE A 64 -25.44 15.76 -63.87
N MET A 65 -26.28 15.32 -64.81
CA MET A 65 -27.35 16.14 -65.37
C MET A 65 -28.53 16.15 -64.39
N ALA A 66 -28.93 17.34 -63.94
CA ALA A 66 -30.12 17.51 -63.10
C ALA A 66 -31.14 18.42 -63.80
N PHE A 67 -32.36 18.42 -63.28
CA PHE A 67 -33.41 19.32 -63.74
C PHE A 67 -33.73 20.32 -62.62
N ASP A 68 -33.99 21.58 -63.00
CA ASP A 68 -34.60 22.54 -62.08
C ASP A 68 -36.12 22.32 -61.97
N SER A 69 -36.81 23.16 -61.19
CA SER A 69 -38.26 23.06 -60.94
C SER A 69 -39.12 23.20 -62.20
N ASP A 70 -38.57 23.81 -63.25
CA ASP A 70 -39.25 24.02 -64.53
C ASP A 70 -38.88 22.93 -65.55
N GLY A 71 -38.15 21.90 -65.13
CA GLY A 71 -37.76 20.76 -65.96
C GLY A 71 -36.61 21.07 -66.92
N VAL A 72 -35.86 22.14 -66.68
CA VAL A 72 -34.73 22.54 -67.53
C VAL A 72 -33.47 21.81 -67.09
N VAL A 73 -32.78 21.24 -68.06
CA VAL A 73 -31.50 20.57 -67.86
C VAL A 73 -30.43 21.55 -67.37
N LYS A 74 -29.78 21.25 -66.24
CA LYS A 74 -28.65 21.97 -65.66
C LYS A 74 -27.52 21.01 -65.26
N TYR A 75 -26.31 21.55 -65.13
CA TYR A 75 -25.20 20.87 -64.46
C TYR A 75 -25.25 21.16 -62.96
N VAL A 76 -24.91 20.17 -62.15
CA VAL A 76 -24.75 20.32 -60.70
C VAL A 76 -23.35 19.89 -60.30
N SER A 77 -22.66 20.71 -59.51
CA SER A 77 -21.31 20.38 -59.05
C SER A 77 -21.32 19.24 -58.03
N ALA A 78 -20.26 18.42 -58.00
CA ALA A 78 -20.05 17.41 -56.98
C ALA A 78 -20.08 18.00 -55.56
N THR A 79 -19.63 19.25 -55.40
CA THR A 79 -19.68 19.98 -54.13
C THR A 79 -21.12 20.33 -53.73
N SER A 80 -21.96 20.71 -54.69
CA SER A 80 -23.40 20.93 -54.45
C SER A 80 -24.10 19.63 -54.09
N ILE A 81 -23.78 18.52 -54.75
CA ILE A 81 -24.28 17.18 -54.39
C ILE A 81 -23.79 16.74 -53.00
N ALA A 82 -22.53 17.02 -52.64
CA ALA A 82 -22.01 16.76 -51.30
C ALA A 82 -22.68 17.64 -50.24
N SER A 83 -22.97 18.91 -50.54
CA SER A 83 -23.74 19.80 -49.65
C SER A 83 -25.20 19.36 -49.49
N LEU A 84 -25.75 18.64 -50.47
CA LEU A 84 -27.05 17.97 -50.33
C LEU A 84 -26.98 16.77 -49.37
N ALA A 85 -25.80 16.17 -49.15
CA ALA A 85 -25.59 15.21 -48.06
C ALA A 85 -25.63 15.93 -46.70
N ASP A 86 -24.98 17.09 -46.56
CA ASP A 86 -25.10 17.97 -45.38
C ASP A 86 -26.55 18.43 -45.16
N ALA A 87 -27.34 18.60 -46.22
CA ALA A 87 -28.78 18.89 -46.13
C ALA A 87 -29.67 17.64 -45.92
N GLY A 88 -29.10 16.42 -45.89
CA GLY A 88 -29.81 15.16 -45.68
C GLY A 88 -30.56 14.56 -46.87
N SER A 89 -30.33 15.10 -48.07
CA SER A 89 -30.92 14.61 -49.32
C SER A 89 -30.15 13.43 -49.93
N VAL A 90 -28.91 13.17 -49.49
CA VAL A 90 -28.12 11.99 -49.84
C VAL A 90 -27.93 11.14 -48.59
N LYS A 91 -28.44 9.91 -48.59
CA LYS A 91 -28.36 9.00 -47.43
C LYS A 91 -27.03 8.27 -47.39
N VAL A 92 -26.37 8.29 -46.23
CA VAL A 92 -25.27 7.36 -45.92
C VAL A 92 -25.86 6.04 -45.45
N VAL A 93 -25.43 4.91 -46.05
CA VAL A 93 -25.83 3.58 -45.57
C VAL A 93 -25.02 3.23 -44.33
N THR A 94 -25.70 3.18 -43.19
CA THR A 94 -25.13 2.74 -41.90
C THR A 94 -25.77 1.44 -41.45
N ASN A 95 -25.17 0.78 -40.47
CA ASN A 95 -25.84 -0.28 -39.72
C ASN A 95 -26.21 0.24 -38.32
N ALA A 96 -26.78 -0.62 -37.49
CA ALA A 96 -27.30 -0.24 -36.18
C ALA A 96 -26.24 0.35 -35.21
N THR A 97 -24.93 0.22 -35.47
CA THR A 97 -23.88 0.76 -34.58
C THR A 97 -23.76 2.28 -34.63
N LEU A 98 -24.24 2.91 -35.72
CA LEU A 98 -24.26 4.36 -35.89
C LEU A 98 -25.68 4.89 -35.82
N SER A 99 -25.83 6.07 -35.21
CA SER A 99 -27.07 6.84 -35.23
C SER A 99 -26.95 8.01 -36.20
N GLY A 100 -28.09 8.51 -36.65
CA GLY A 100 -28.16 9.61 -37.62
C GLY A 100 -28.01 9.16 -39.07
N ASN A 101 -28.19 10.10 -39.99
CA ASN A 101 -28.15 9.86 -41.44
C ASN A 101 -27.04 10.65 -42.17
N GLY A 102 -26.22 11.39 -41.42
CA GLY A 102 -25.11 12.18 -41.96
C GLY A 102 -25.50 13.59 -42.42
N SER A 103 -26.73 14.01 -42.18
CA SER A 103 -27.14 15.40 -42.40
C SER A 103 -26.75 16.32 -41.24
N THR A 104 -26.76 17.63 -41.48
CA THR A 104 -26.64 18.67 -40.44
C THR A 104 -27.72 18.57 -39.38
N ALA A 105 -28.94 18.17 -39.75
CA ALA A 105 -30.05 17.95 -38.82
C ALA A 105 -29.95 16.61 -38.06
N SER A 106 -29.22 15.63 -38.59
CA SER A 106 -29.00 14.32 -37.97
C SER A 106 -27.59 13.79 -38.27
N PRO A 107 -26.56 14.37 -37.64
CA PRO A 107 -25.17 13.98 -37.86
C PRO A 107 -24.93 12.54 -37.46
N LEU A 108 -23.90 11.90 -38.04
CA LEU A 108 -23.52 10.56 -37.62
C LEU A 108 -22.93 10.58 -36.20
N GLY A 109 -23.48 9.73 -35.34
CA GLY A 109 -23.01 9.52 -33.97
C GLY A 109 -22.92 8.04 -33.63
N ILE A 110 -22.43 7.74 -32.43
CA ILE A 110 -22.49 6.38 -31.88
C ILE A 110 -23.94 6.13 -31.44
N ALA A 111 -24.57 5.07 -31.95
CA ALA A 111 -25.90 4.70 -31.49
C ALA A 111 -25.85 4.21 -30.04
N GLN A 112 -26.95 4.42 -29.30
CA GLN A 112 -27.01 4.08 -27.87
C GLN A 112 -26.69 2.60 -27.59
N GLN A 113 -26.95 1.69 -28.55
CA GLN A 113 -26.79 0.22 -28.38
C GLN A 113 -27.46 -0.33 -27.09
N GLY A 114 -28.50 0.34 -26.58
CA GLY A 114 -29.16 -0.02 -25.33
C GLY A 114 -28.44 0.42 -24.05
N ALA A 115 -27.38 1.24 -24.14
CA ALA A 115 -26.63 1.74 -22.99
C ALA A 115 -27.47 2.68 -22.12
N THR A 116 -27.35 2.51 -20.81
CA THR A 116 -27.86 3.44 -19.80
C THR A 116 -26.74 4.33 -19.26
N THR A 117 -27.10 5.36 -18.48
CA THR A 117 -26.14 6.28 -17.87
C THR A 117 -25.05 5.52 -17.10
N ASN A 118 -23.79 5.94 -17.25
CA ASN A 118 -22.60 5.28 -16.65
C ASN A 118 -22.29 3.87 -17.18
N GLN A 119 -22.69 3.57 -18.42
CA GLN A 119 -22.20 2.42 -19.16
C GLN A 119 -21.25 2.83 -20.28
N VAL A 120 -20.32 1.94 -20.62
CA VAL A 120 -19.45 2.06 -21.79
C VAL A 120 -19.82 0.96 -22.78
N LEU A 121 -19.73 1.26 -24.08
CA LEU A 121 -19.87 0.24 -25.09
C LEU A 121 -18.59 -0.59 -25.17
N THR A 122 -18.73 -1.90 -24.99
CA THR A 122 -17.64 -2.87 -25.08
C THR A 122 -17.92 -3.85 -26.22
N TRP A 123 -16.91 -4.19 -26.99
CA TRP A 123 -17.02 -5.21 -28.03
C TRP A 123 -17.01 -6.60 -27.39
N ASN A 124 -18.07 -7.39 -27.58
CA ASN A 124 -18.18 -8.74 -27.00
C ASN A 124 -17.71 -9.86 -27.95
N GLY A 125 -17.08 -9.52 -29.08
CA GLY A 125 -16.73 -10.47 -30.15
C GLY A 125 -17.72 -10.51 -31.31
N THR A 126 -18.94 -10.00 -31.13
CA THR A 126 -20.01 -10.03 -32.16
C THR A 126 -20.74 -8.70 -32.34
N ALA A 127 -20.89 -7.90 -31.28
CA ALA A 127 -21.54 -6.59 -31.31
C ALA A 127 -20.95 -5.66 -30.24
N TRP A 128 -21.18 -4.35 -30.42
CA TRP A 128 -20.98 -3.37 -29.35
C TRP A 128 -22.14 -3.45 -28.38
N VAL A 129 -21.87 -3.82 -27.14
CA VAL A 129 -22.89 -3.96 -26.08
C VAL A 129 -22.55 -3.08 -24.88
N PRO A 130 -23.53 -2.58 -24.13
CA PRO A 130 -23.26 -1.82 -22.92
C PRO A 130 -22.68 -2.71 -21.83
N ALA A 131 -21.66 -2.22 -21.16
CA ALA A 131 -21.11 -2.79 -19.94
C ALA A 131 -21.05 -1.69 -18.87
N ASN A 132 -21.17 -2.06 -17.61
CA ASN A 132 -20.91 -1.13 -16.52
C ASN A 132 -19.49 -0.56 -16.68
N GLN A 133 -19.33 0.75 -16.47
CA GLN A 133 -18.00 1.34 -16.49
C GLN A 133 -17.09 0.56 -15.54
N ALA A 134 -15.90 0.17 -16.02
CA ALA A 134 -14.91 -0.51 -15.19
C ALA A 134 -14.64 0.24 -13.87
N GLY A 135 -14.70 1.58 -13.89
CA GLY A 135 -14.55 2.42 -12.70
C GLY A 135 -15.67 2.32 -11.65
N ALA A 136 -16.87 1.83 -11.98
CA ALA A 136 -17.96 1.70 -11.00
C ALA A 136 -17.82 0.45 -10.11
N SER A 137 -17.00 -0.53 -10.52
CA SER A 137 -16.78 -1.80 -9.82
C SER A 137 -15.32 -2.04 -9.43
N ASN A 138 -14.42 -1.10 -9.75
CA ASN A 138 -13.00 -1.15 -9.39
C ASN A 138 -12.70 -0.30 -8.14
N TRP A 139 -11.52 -0.51 -7.55
CA TRP A 139 -10.98 0.39 -6.54
C TRP A 139 -10.42 1.66 -7.20
N LEU A 140 -10.89 2.83 -6.77
CA LEU A 140 -10.52 4.13 -7.35
C LEU A 140 -9.41 4.81 -6.56
N LEU A 141 -8.52 5.54 -7.25
CA LEU A 141 -7.42 6.31 -6.64
C LEU A 141 -7.91 7.43 -5.72
N THR A 142 -9.13 7.92 -5.96
CA THR A 142 -9.79 8.95 -5.15
C THR A 142 -10.73 8.36 -4.10
N GLY A 143 -10.76 7.03 -3.96
CA GLY A 143 -11.69 6.31 -3.08
C GLY A 143 -13.06 6.04 -3.71
N ASN A 144 -13.80 5.10 -3.12
CA ASN A 144 -15.12 4.66 -3.57
C ASN A 144 -16.20 5.18 -2.61
N SER A 145 -17.18 5.95 -3.09
CA SER A 145 -18.29 6.48 -2.29
C SER A 145 -19.57 5.64 -2.34
N ASN A 146 -19.63 4.67 -3.25
CA ASN A 146 -20.80 3.83 -3.54
C ASN A 146 -20.65 2.38 -3.02
N VAL A 147 -19.94 2.19 -1.91
CA VAL A 147 -19.70 0.86 -1.31
C VAL A 147 -20.82 0.45 -0.35
N THR A 148 -21.07 -0.87 -0.28
CA THR A 148 -22.00 -1.53 0.64
C THR A 148 -21.26 -2.60 1.47
N SER A 149 -21.92 -3.24 2.43
CA SER A 149 -21.33 -4.32 3.24
C SER A 149 -20.92 -5.57 2.43
N ALA A 150 -21.42 -5.73 1.20
CA ALA A 150 -21.04 -6.83 0.32
C ALA A 150 -19.74 -6.55 -0.46
N ASN A 151 -19.25 -5.30 -0.47
CA ASN A 151 -18.03 -4.93 -1.17
C ASN A 151 -16.81 -5.12 -0.27
N PHE A 152 -15.71 -5.61 -0.82
CA PHE A 152 -14.45 -5.78 -0.11
C PHE A 152 -13.27 -5.52 -1.06
N LEU A 153 -12.11 -5.21 -0.48
CA LEU A 153 -10.83 -5.24 -1.17
C LEU A 153 -10.15 -6.56 -0.82
N GLY A 154 -9.95 -7.43 -1.80
CA GLY A 154 -9.35 -8.75 -1.57
C GLY A 154 -9.85 -9.82 -2.52
N THR A 155 -9.81 -11.06 -2.05
CA THR A 155 -10.15 -12.29 -2.79
C THR A 155 -11.22 -13.07 -2.02
N ILE A 156 -12.09 -13.79 -2.74
CA ILE A 156 -13.10 -14.69 -2.13
C ILE A 156 -12.60 -16.13 -1.98
N ASN A 157 -11.56 -16.49 -2.72
CA ASN A 157 -10.88 -17.76 -2.63
C ASN A 157 -9.66 -17.65 -1.71
N ASP A 158 -9.09 -18.79 -1.33
CA ASP A 158 -7.93 -18.85 -0.43
C ASP A 158 -6.62 -18.50 -1.15
N VAL A 159 -6.51 -17.23 -1.53
CA VAL A 159 -5.37 -16.63 -2.22
C VAL A 159 -5.02 -15.35 -1.47
N PRO A 160 -3.74 -15.07 -1.18
CA PRO A 160 -3.38 -13.90 -0.38
C PRO A 160 -3.69 -12.60 -1.14
N MET A 161 -4.29 -11.64 -0.44
CA MET A 161 -4.35 -10.27 -0.92
C MET A 161 -2.98 -9.62 -0.73
N SER A 162 -2.43 -9.01 -1.78
CA SER A 162 -1.08 -8.43 -1.78
C SER A 162 -1.10 -6.97 -2.20
N ILE A 163 -0.58 -6.10 -1.33
CA ILE A 163 -0.29 -4.70 -1.64
C ILE A 163 1.17 -4.62 -2.09
N ARG A 164 1.38 -4.09 -3.30
CA ARG A 164 2.68 -4.15 -4.00
C ARG A 164 3.20 -2.79 -4.43
N SER A 165 4.52 -2.70 -4.59
CA SER A 165 5.21 -1.60 -5.28
C SER A 165 6.31 -2.19 -6.17
N ASN A 166 6.44 -1.71 -7.41
CA ASN A 166 7.34 -2.28 -8.42
C ASN A 166 7.19 -3.82 -8.58
N ASN A 167 5.95 -4.32 -8.48
CA ASN A 167 5.60 -5.74 -8.47
C ASN A 167 6.22 -6.57 -7.32
N THR A 168 6.75 -5.92 -6.29
CA THR A 168 7.20 -6.55 -5.04
C THR A 168 6.12 -6.46 -3.98
N SER A 169 5.79 -7.57 -3.32
CA SER A 169 4.87 -7.58 -2.17
C SER A 169 5.44 -6.80 -1.00
N MET A 170 4.67 -5.85 -0.48
CA MET A 170 5.03 -5.04 0.70
C MET A 170 4.22 -5.45 1.92
N LEU A 171 2.92 -5.70 1.73
CA LEU A 171 2.00 -6.12 2.78
C LEU A 171 1.04 -7.16 2.22
N GLU A 172 0.90 -8.28 2.93
CA GLU A 172 0.01 -9.37 2.53
C GLU A 172 -0.98 -9.73 3.63
N PHE A 173 -2.17 -10.16 3.22
CA PHE A 173 -3.24 -10.59 4.12
C PHE A 173 -3.73 -11.97 3.69
N GLY A 174 -3.92 -12.86 4.66
CA GLY A 174 -4.41 -14.21 4.41
C GLY A 174 -4.37 -15.09 5.66
N ARG A 175 -4.73 -16.37 5.51
CA ARG A 175 -4.46 -17.36 6.57
C ARG A 175 -2.97 -17.62 6.65
N ARG A 176 -2.50 -18.05 7.83
CA ARG A 176 -1.12 -18.42 8.08
C ARG A 176 -0.61 -19.47 7.07
N GLN A 177 -1.41 -20.49 6.78
CA GLN A 177 -1.05 -21.52 5.79
C GLN A 177 -0.96 -20.94 4.36
N THR A 178 -1.92 -20.11 3.97
CA THR A 178 -1.99 -19.48 2.64
C THR A 178 -0.78 -18.58 2.36
N LEU A 179 -0.22 -17.99 3.41
CA LEU A 179 1.00 -17.17 3.36
C LEU A 179 2.30 -17.98 3.51
N GLY A 180 2.22 -19.31 3.66
CA GLY A 180 3.39 -20.17 3.83
C GLY A 180 4.09 -20.03 5.18
N LEU A 181 3.38 -19.55 6.21
CA LEU A 181 3.92 -19.28 7.55
C LEU A 181 3.50 -20.32 8.60
N TYR A 182 2.93 -21.44 8.17
CA TYR A 182 2.44 -22.51 9.06
C TYR A 182 3.55 -23.50 9.37
N GLU A 183 3.86 -23.67 10.66
CA GLU A 183 4.86 -24.62 11.13
C GLU A 183 4.18 -25.82 11.79
N SER A 184 3.99 -26.90 11.02
CA SER A 184 3.23 -28.08 11.44
C SER A 184 3.83 -28.84 12.63
N THR A 185 5.14 -28.70 12.87
CA THR A 185 5.86 -29.37 13.96
C THR A 185 5.97 -28.53 15.22
N SER A 186 5.64 -27.24 15.16
CA SER A 186 5.71 -26.36 16.32
C SER A 186 4.58 -26.68 17.31
N SER A 187 4.89 -26.69 18.61
CA SER A 187 3.88 -26.72 19.67
C SER A 187 3.40 -25.32 20.08
N LEU A 188 4.05 -24.27 19.57
CA LEU A 188 3.82 -22.89 19.99
C LEU A 188 2.76 -22.19 19.14
N ILE A 189 1.76 -21.61 19.80
CA ILE A 189 0.81 -20.67 19.20
C ILE A 189 1.54 -19.32 18.97
N PRO A 190 1.35 -18.63 17.83
CA PRO A 190 0.41 -18.95 16.74
C PRO A 190 1.02 -19.73 15.56
N TYR A 191 2.26 -20.22 15.65
CA TYR A 191 2.97 -20.85 14.54
C TYR A 191 2.30 -22.14 14.05
N ASN A 192 1.69 -22.88 14.97
CA ASN A 192 0.98 -24.12 14.71
C ASN A 192 -0.51 -23.94 14.34
N GLN A 193 -0.96 -22.71 14.09
CA GLN A 193 -2.36 -22.41 13.75
C GLN A 193 -2.48 -22.12 12.24
N PRO A 194 -2.84 -23.09 11.39
CA PRO A 194 -2.87 -22.90 9.93
C PRO A 194 -3.91 -21.87 9.48
N ASP A 195 -5.03 -21.79 10.22
CA ASP A 195 -6.18 -20.94 9.91
C ASP A 195 -6.10 -19.53 10.54
N ALA A 196 -5.04 -19.22 11.30
CA ALA A 196 -4.91 -17.90 11.91
C ALA A 196 -4.87 -16.81 10.83
N SER A 197 -5.67 -15.75 10.99
CA SER A 197 -5.61 -14.55 10.14
C SER A 197 -4.31 -13.80 10.38
N VAL A 198 -3.61 -13.43 9.31
CA VAL A 198 -2.28 -12.81 9.39
C VAL A 198 -2.19 -11.61 8.46
N THR A 199 -1.66 -10.52 9.01
CA THR A 199 -1.06 -9.43 8.24
C THR A 199 0.44 -9.65 8.21
N TYR A 200 1.00 -9.85 7.01
CA TYR A 200 2.40 -10.15 6.82
C TYR A 200 3.13 -8.96 6.17
N VAL A 201 3.93 -8.26 6.98
CA VAL A 201 4.83 -7.21 6.50
C VAL A 201 6.01 -7.89 5.82
N ARG A 202 6.16 -7.66 4.52
CA ARG A 202 7.20 -8.29 3.71
C ARG A 202 8.49 -7.48 3.80
N GLY A 203 9.59 -8.19 3.59
CA GLY A 203 10.94 -7.64 3.63
C GLY A 203 11.80 -8.12 2.48
N THR A 204 12.96 -7.49 2.32
CA THR A 204 14.01 -7.92 1.39
C THR A 204 15.19 -8.45 2.19
N SER A 205 15.74 -9.60 1.80
CA SER A 205 16.90 -10.22 2.47
C SER A 205 16.73 -10.41 3.99
N GLY A 206 15.53 -10.81 4.43
CA GLY A 206 15.21 -11.02 5.85
C GLY A 206 14.82 -9.75 6.62
N VAL A 207 14.98 -8.57 6.03
CA VAL A 207 14.67 -7.29 6.68
C VAL A 207 13.28 -6.81 6.29
N SER A 208 12.34 -6.88 7.24
CA SER A 208 10.98 -6.35 7.13
C SER A 208 10.81 -5.18 8.09
N ALA A 209 10.03 -4.16 7.74
CA ALA A 209 9.87 -2.98 8.60
C ALA A 209 8.48 -2.36 8.52
N LEU A 210 7.93 -1.98 9.67
CA LEU A 210 6.78 -1.10 9.84
C LEU A 210 7.26 0.20 10.49
N GLN A 211 7.34 1.25 9.69
CA GLN A 211 7.82 2.57 10.09
C GLN A 211 6.66 3.49 10.48
N PHE A 212 6.83 4.23 11.57
CA PHE A 212 5.90 5.27 12.01
C PHE A 212 6.46 6.67 11.71
N GLU A 213 5.56 7.60 11.42
CA GLU A 213 5.90 9.02 11.31
C GLU A 213 6.25 9.59 12.70
N ALA A 214 7.33 10.37 12.77
CA ALA A 214 7.72 11.11 13.96
C ALA A 214 8.40 12.43 13.57
N GLY A 215 7.62 13.50 13.45
CA GLY A 215 8.13 14.82 13.03
C GLY A 215 9.08 15.50 14.01
N GLY A 216 9.06 15.10 15.29
CA GLY A 216 9.98 15.60 16.32
C GLY A 216 11.33 14.89 16.37
N ALA A 217 11.52 13.83 15.60
CA ALA A 217 12.78 13.09 15.50
C ALA A 217 13.56 13.53 14.27
N SER A 218 14.84 13.85 14.44
CA SER A 218 15.72 14.28 13.36
C SER A 218 16.18 13.09 12.49
N PHE A 219 16.48 11.95 13.12
CA PHE A 219 17.06 10.78 12.45
C PHE A 219 16.33 9.47 12.77
N TYR A 220 16.30 9.06 14.04
CA TYR A 220 15.80 7.74 14.44
C TYR A 220 14.28 7.71 14.61
N LYS A 221 13.54 7.69 13.50
CA LYS A 221 12.09 7.59 13.52
C LYS A 221 11.63 6.20 13.99
N PRO A 222 10.50 6.08 14.73
CA PRO A 222 10.09 4.81 15.30
C PRO A 222 9.77 3.73 14.27
N VAL A 223 10.32 2.54 14.44
CA VAL A 223 10.20 1.41 13.51
C VAL A 223 10.15 0.09 14.27
N ILE A 224 9.28 -0.81 13.83
CA ILE A 224 9.30 -2.22 14.22
C ILE A 224 9.86 -2.99 13.04
N PHE A 225 10.91 -3.78 13.23
CA PHE A 225 11.61 -4.42 12.12
C PHE A 225 12.22 -5.77 12.47
N THR A 226 12.58 -6.52 11.44
CA THR A 226 13.48 -7.66 11.54
C THR A 226 14.83 -7.35 10.94
N ASP A 227 15.90 -7.96 11.46
CA ASP A 227 17.22 -7.92 10.81
C ASP A 227 17.48 -9.16 9.94
N ALA A 228 18.60 -9.18 9.24
CA ALA A 228 18.98 -10.29 8.37
C ALA A 228 19.27 -11.61 9.12
N SER A 229 19.47 -11.55 10.44
CA SER A 229 19.65 -12.71 11.31
C SER A 229 18.31 -13.26 11.82
N GLY A 230 17.19 -12.63 11.48
CA GLY A 230 15.85 -12.99 11.93
C GLY A 230 15.48 -12.44 13.31
N ASN A 231 16.27 -11.50 13.85
CA ASN A 231 15.92 -10.86 15.11
C ASN A 231 14.73 -9.93 14.94
N PHE A 232 13.88 -9.82 15.96
CA PHE A 232 12.75 -8.89 15.99
C PHE A 232 13.03 -7.73 16.94
N LEU A 233 12.96 -6.51 16.43
CA LEU A 233 13.30 -5.30 17.16
C LEU A 233 12.24 -4.21 16.99
N MET A 234 12.15 -3.36 18.01
CA MET A 234 11.46 -2.08 17.95
C MET A 234 12.44 -0.99 18.34
N ARG A 235 12.62 -0.01 17.46
CA ARG A 235 13.41 1.19 17.71
C ARG A 235 12.47 2.38 17.76
N GLY A 236 12.70 3.29 18.70
CA GLY A 236 11.94 4.53 18.81
C GLY A 236 12.84 5.74 18.95
N SER A 237 12.34 6.88 18.49
CA SER A 237 12.98 8.17 18.72
C SER A 237 12.97 8.52 20.21
N SER A 238 14.08 9.01 20.72
CA SER A 238 14.19 9.67 22.02
C SER A 238 14.75 11.08 21.78
N ALA A 239 14.06 12.10 22.28
CA ALA A 239 14.54 13.50 22.28
C ALA A 239 15.37 14.00 21.05
N GLY A 240 14.78 13.99 19.84
CA GLY A 240 15.41 14.59 18.66
C GLY A 240 16.37 13.65 17.95
N THR A 241 17.60 13.53 18.43
CA THR A 241 18.65 12.68 17.83
C THR A 241 18.87 11.38 18.58
N ASP A 242 18.37 11.22 19.81
CA ASP A 242 18.51 9.97 20.56
C ASP A 242 17.58 8.85 20.08
N PHE A 243 17.87 7.63 20.51
CA PHE A 243 17.00 6.49 20.29
C PHE A 243 16.99 5.52 21.46
N PHE A 244 15.92 4.74 21.53
CA PHE A 244 15.89 3.50 22.29
C PHE A 244 15.62 2.32 21.37
N GLU A 245 16.01 1.13 21.78
CA GLU A 245 15.67 -0.11 21.11
C GLU A 245 15.35 -1.22 22.12
N LEU A 246 14.38 -2.04 21.77
CA LEU A 246 13.93 -3.21 22.51
C LEU A 246 13.73 -4.34 21.52
N GLY A 247 14.31 -5.50 21.77
CA GLY A 247 14.15 -6.63 20.85
C GLY A 247 14.98 -7.84 21.18
N SER A 248 15.10 -8.72 20.19
CA SER A 248 16.06 -9.81 20.21
C SER A 248 17.36 -9.42 19.52
N ALA A 249 18.45 -10.09 19.88
CA ALA A 249 19.74 -10.04 19.22
C ALA A 249 20.37 -11.44 19.22
N GLY A 250 21.42 -11.62 18.42
CA GLY A 250 22.18 -12.86 18.37
C GLY A 250 22.18 -13.53 17.00
N THR A 251 22.86 -14.67 16.94
CA THR A 251 23.01 -15.49 15.75
C THR A 251 22.95 -16.97 16.13
N SER A 252 22.46 -17.82 15.22
CA SER A 252 22.31 -19.26 15.45
C SER A 252 21.52 -19.54 16.76
N ASP A 253 22.06 -20.36 17.65
CA ASP A 253 21.41 -20.73 18.92
C ASP A 253 21.76 -19.80 20.10
N ASN A 254 22.37 -18.64 19.85
CA ASN A 254 22.78 -17.69 20.89
C ASN A 254 21.89 -16.44 20.92
N GLY A 255 20.58 -16.65 21.12
CA GLY A 255 19.59 -15.57 21.20
C GLY A 255 19.65 -14.80 22.51
N GLN A 256 19.42 -13.49 22.45
CA GLN A 256 19.44 -12.57 23.58
C GLN A 256 18.25 -11.62 23.52
N MET A 257 17.75 -11.17 24.67
CA MET A 257 16.84 -10.02 24.77
C MET A 257 17.66 -8.78 25.10
N VAL A 258 17.45 -7.70 24.34
CA VAL A 258 18.21 -6.45 24.48
C VAL A 258 17.30 -5.27 24.81
N PHE A 259 17.82 -4.41 25.67
CA PHE A 259 17.31 -3.06 25.94
C PHE A 259 18.46 -2.11 25.67
N THR A 260 18.27 -1.17 24.76
CA THR A 260 19.30 -0.24 24.31
C THR A 260 18.76 1.18 24.44
N ILE A 261 19.62 2.08 24.91
CA ILE A 261 19.44 3.52 24.83
C ILE A 261 20.75 4.08 24.24
N GLY A 262 20.67 5.08 23.39
CA GLY A 262 21.86 5.67 22.80
C GLY A 262 21.62 6.92 21.97
N ASP A 263 22.70 7.32 21.31
CA ASP A 263 23.09 8.68 20.88
C ASP A 263 23.90 9.43 21.94
N ASP A 264 24.56 10.53 21.57
CA ASP A 264 25.73 11.05 22.25
C ASP A 264 25.45 11.69 23.62
N GLY A 265 25.64 10.94 24.71
CA GLY A 265 25.61 11.54 26.03
C GLY A 265 25.64 10.55 27.19
N ASN A 266 24.74 10.76 28.15
CA ASN A 266 24.66 10.03 29.42
C ASN A 266 23.40 9.14 29.49
N GLU A 267 22.80 8.82 28.36
CA GLU A 267 21.40 8.45 28.18
C GLU A 267 20.96 7.39 29.23
N PRO A 268 20.08 7.74 30.19
CA PRO A 268 19.70 6.83 31.25
C PRO A 268 18.57 5.89 30.81
N MET A 269 18.66 4.62 31.21
CA MET A 269 17.48 3.76 31.29
C MET A 269 16.82 3.98 32.66
N ILE A 270 15.61 4.55 32.66
CA ILE A 270 14.90 4.93 33.89
C ILE A 270 13.67 4.04 34.10
N PHE A 271 13.65 3.32 35.22
CA PHE A 271 12.48 2.60 35.70
C PHE A 271 11.73 3.51 36.69
N ARG A 272 10.48 3.84 36.35
CA ARG A 272 9.66 4.77 37.10
C ARG A 272 8.21 4.30 37.17
N LYS A 273 7.54 4.63 38.28
CA LYS A 273 6.09 4.51 38.40
C LYS A 273 5.43 5.86 38.18
N TYR A 274 4.16 5.84 37.79
CA TYR A 274 3.32 7.03 37.75
C TYR A 274 2.33 6.98 38.92
N ASN A 275 2.26 8.06 39.69
CA ASN A 275 1.23 8.22 40.71
C ASN A 275 0.08 9.02 40.13
N TYR A 276 -1.16 8.49 40.19
CA TYR A 276 -2.35 9.24 39.80
C TYR A 276 -2.51 10.54 40.60
N THR A 277 -2.24 10.48 41.90
CA THR A 277 -2.11 11.66 42.77
C THR A 277 -0.71 11.61 43.39
N PRO A 278 0.18 12.59 43.14
CA PRO A 278 -0.05 13.94 42.59
C PRO A 278 0.21 14.07 41.06
N ALA A 279 -0.18 13.08 40.24
CA ALA A 279 0.07 13.08 38.79
C ALA A 279 1.57 13.17 38.41
N ALA A 280 2.43 12.48 39.17
CA ALA A 280 3.88 12.60 39.04
C ALA A 280 4.56 11.24 38.82
N TYR A 281 5.66 11.28 38.06
CA TYR A 281 6.57 10.15 37.95
C TYR A 281 7.50 10.08 39.17
N VAL A 282 7.75 8.87 39.65
CA VAL A 282 8.73 8.59 40.70
C VAL A 282 9.75 7.60 40.15
N GLU A 283 11.01 8.03 40.08
CA GLU A 283 12.14 7.16 39.73
C GLU A 283 12.35 6.11 40.83
N MET A 284 12.43 4.84 40.41
CA MET A 284 12.70 3.71 41.30
C MET A 284 14.13 3.21 41.14
N MET A 285 14.56 3.07 39.87
CA MET A 285 15.87 2.57 39.48
C MET A 285 16.34 3.29 38.22
N ARG A 286 17.65 3.50 38.12
CA ARG A 286 18.29 3.98 36.90
C ARG A 286 19.52 3.17 36.55
N LEU A 287 19.75 2.98 35.26
CA LEU A 287 21.02 2.52 34.70
C LEU A 287 21.56 3.68 33.87
N GLN A 288 22.76 4.14 34.21
CA GLN A 288 23.31 5.33 33.58
C GLN A 288 24.84 5.27 33.50
N GLY A 289 25.39 5.67 32.35
CA GLY A 289 26.83 5.93 32.18
C GLY A 289 27.21 7.40 32.47
N THR A 290 28.49 7.72 32.33
CA THR A 290 28.97 9.11 32.33
C THR A 290 29.94 9.32 31.17
N GLY A 291 29.56 10.19 30.24
CA GLY A 291 30.21 10.39 28.96
C GLY A 291 30.26 9.11 28.13
N LEU A 292 31.18 9.07 27.17
CA LEU A 292 31.48 7.89 26.35
C LEU A 292 32.19 6.77 27.12
N ASN A 293 32.44 6.96 28.42
CA ASN A 293 33.32 6.10 29.22
C ASN A 293 32.53 5.00 29.93
N SER A 294 33.06 3.78 29.80
CA SER A 294 32.50 2.44 29.98
C SER A 294 31.93 2.05 31.35
N ASN A 295 31.73 2.99 32.28
CA ASN A 295 31.26 2.69 33.64
C ASN A 295 29.74 2.90 33.74
N VAL A 296 28.99 1.85 33.43
CA VAL A 296 27.54 1.80 33.68
C VAL A 296 27.28 1.65 35.18
N ARG A 297 26.37 2.45 35.72
CA ARG A 297 26.03 2.47 37.14
C ARG A 297 24.57 2.17 37.34
N VAL A 298 24.26 1.38 38.37
CA VAL A 298 22.92 1.04 38.82
C VAL A 298 22.62 1.82 40.09
N GLY A 299 21.61 2.68 40.04
CA GLY A 299 21.17 3.48 41.18
C GLY A 299 19.74 3.18 41.59
N ILE A 300 19.49 3.00 42.89
CA ILE A 300 18.15 2.89 43.48
C ILE A 300 17.88 4.13 44.34
N ASN A 301 16.69 4.73 44.17
CA ASN A 301 16.27 5.95 44.85
C ASN A 301 17.23 7.15 44.67
N MET A 302 17.74 7.33 43.45
CA MET A 302 18.71 8.39 43.14
C MET A 302 18.09 9.75 42.85
N ALA A 303 16.77 9.84 42.72
CA ALA A 303 16.03 11.07 42.46
C ALA A 303 16.59 11.88 41.27
N GLY A 304 16.96 11.21 40.18
CA GLY A 304 17.45 11.87 38.97
C GLY A 304 18.96 12.12 38.92
N THR A 305 19.69 11.81 40.00
CA THR A 305 21.16 11.97 40.05
C THR A 305 21.88 10.70 39.59
N THR A 306 23.05 10.83 38.97
CA THR A 306 23.86 9.65 38.62
C THR A 306 24.43 9.01 39.89
N ALA A 307 24.39 7.68 39.99
CA ALA A 307 25.01 6.98 41.11
C ALA A 307 26.52 7.27 41.17
N ASN A 308 27.11 7.32 42.37
CA ASN A 308 28.53 7.56 42.61
C ASN A 308 29.37 6.29 42.46
N SER A 309 28.75 5.11 42.48
CA SER A 309 29.41 3.81 42.39
C SER A 309 28.65 2.89 41.42
N THR A 310 29.28 1.79 41.00
CA THR A 310 28.68 0.82 40.06
C THR A 310 27.32 0.32 40.52
N PHE A 311 27.14 0.13 41.82
CA PHE A 311 25.83 -0.10 42.45
C PHE A 311 25.68 0.83 43.65
N GLN A 312 24.60 1.61 43.69
CA GLN A 312 24.27 2.47 44.82
C GLN A 312 22.80 2.32 45.20
N VAL A 313 22.56 2.10 46.49
CA VAL A 313 21.23 2.18 47.10
C VAL A 313 21.21 3.39 48.02
N ASN A 314 20.41 4.41 47.67
CA ASN A 314 20.16 5.53 48.56
C ASN A 314 18.98 5.19 49.50
N GLY A 315 19.25 4.33 50.49
CA GLY A 315 18.25 3.78 51.40
C GLY A 315 18.78 2.57 52.18
N SER A 316 17.91 1.86 52.88
CA SER A 316 18.26 0.64 53.60
C SER A 316 18.29 -0.58 52.66
N VAL A 317 19.18 -1.54 52.98
CA VAL A 317 19.26 -2.85 52.32
C VAL A 317 19.03 -3.93 53.37
N SER A 318 18.10 -4.85 53.11
CA SER A 318 17.91 -6.04 53.95
C SER A 318 18.69 -7.21 53.37
N GLN A 319 19.41 -7.93 54.21
CA GLN A 319 20.22 -9.09 53.84
C GLN A 319 19.80 -10.30 54.67
N SER A 320 20.04 -11.51 54.17
CA SER A 320 19.61 -12.71 54.87
C SER A 320 20.32 -12.85 56.22
N VAL A 321 19.57 -13.30 57.22
CA VAL A 321 20.07 -13.59 58.56
C VAL A 321 19.47 -14.90 59.05
N ALA A 322 20.33 -15.82 59.48
CA ALA A 322 19.91 -17.12 60.00
C ALA A 322 20.61 -17.40 61.32
N THR A 323 19.90 -18.01 62.26
CA THR A 323 20.51 -18.59 63.46
C THR A 323 20.70 -20.07 63.24
N ILE A 324 21.91 -20.58 63.47
CA ILE A 324 22.22 -22.01 63.35
C ILE A 324 22.54 -22.60 64.71
N THR A 325 22.05 -23.81 64.93
CA THR A 325 22.27 -24.62 66.14
C THR A 325 22.84 -26.01 65.82
N ALA A 326 23.00 -26.35 64.54
CA ALA A 326 23.60 -27.57 64.02
C ALA A 326 24.68 -27.23 62.98
N SER A 327 25.48 -28.23 62.57
CA SER A 327 26.44 -28.06 61.48
C SER A 327 25.73 -27.70 60.17
N THR A 328 26.25 -26.69 59.48
CA THR A 328 25.60 -26.09 58.30
C THR A 328 26.63 -25.77 57.23
N THR A 329 26.33 -26.12 55.98
CA THR A 329 27.07 -25.64 54.80
C THR A 329 26.45 -24.33 54.32
N LEU A 330 27.28 -23.28 54.17
CA LEU A 330 26.81 -21.99 53.69
C LEU A 330 26.77 -21.97 52.15
N ASP A 331 25.68 -21.45 51.60
CA ASP A 331 25.45 -21.21 50.18
C ASP A 331 25.03 -19.74 49.92
N GLU A 332 24.59 -19.43 48.70
CA GLU A 332 24.15 -18.08 48.31
C GLU A 332 22.94 -17.52 49.08
N ASN A 333 22.24 -18.36 49.86
CA ASN A 333 21.09 -17.91 50.65
C ASN A 333 21.51 -17.30 51.99
N PHE A 334 22.77 -17.43 52.40
CA PHE A 334 23.28 -16.87 53.65
C PHE A 334 24.06 -15.57 53.42
N PHE A 335 23.89 -14.62 54.33
CA PHE A 335 24.73 -13.45 54.45
C PHE A 335 25.19 -13.31 55.89
N THR A 336 24.28 -13.14 56.84
CA THR A 336 24.59 -13.21 58.27
C THR A 336 24.19 -14.55 58.87
N VAL A 337 25.12 -15.19 59.57
CA VAL A 337 24.90 -16.43 60.31
C VAL A 337 25.20 -16.19 61.78
N ILE A 338 24.21 -16.40 62.62
CA ILE A 338 24.35 -16.36 64.08
C ILE A 338 24.56 -17.79 64.57
N ALA A 339 25.81 -18.14 64.85
CA ALA A 339 26.16 -19.41 65.48
C ALA A 339 25.82 -19.34 66.97
N ASN A 340 24.63 -19.83 67.34
CA ASN A 340 24.14 -19.85 68.72
C ASN A 340 23.99 -21.28 69.23
N ASN A 341 25.03 -22.07 69.03
CA ASN A 341 25.06 -23.49 69.36
C ASN A 341 25.52 -23.75 70.80
N ALA A 342 24.75 -24.57 71.53
CA ALA A 342 25.13 -25.09 72.83
C ALA A 342 26.07 -26.31 72.72
N SER A 343 25.89 -27.12 71.68
CA SER A 343 26.75 -28.26 71.31
C SER A 343 27.75 -27.86 70.22
N ALA A 344 28.80 -28.66 70.01
CA ALA A 344 29.76 -28.40 68.93
C ALA A 344 29.08 -28.44 67.54
N ILE A 345 29.36 -27.46 66.68
CA ILE A 345 28.92 -27.45 65.27
C ILE A 345 30.10 -27.17 64.34
N THR A 346 29.93 -27.52 63.07
CA THR A 346 30.84 -27.15 61.99
C THR A 346 30.12 -26.31 60.94
N ILE A 347 30.65 -25.14 60.64
CA ILE A 347 30.22 -24.30 59.52
C ILE A 347 31.09 -24.65 58.32
N THR A 348 30.50 -25.11 57.22
CA THR A 348 31.24 -25.41 56.00
C THR A 348 31.10 -24.27 55.01
N LEU A 349 32.18 -23.54 54.75
CA LEU A 349 32.25 -22.56 53.67
C LEU A 349 32.36 -23.28 52.33
N PRO A 350 31.76 -22.75 51.24
CA PRO A 350 31.94 -23.30 49.91
C PRO A 350 33.38 -23.09 49.43
N ALA A 351 33.78 -23.83 48.39
CA ALA A 351 35.10 -23.67 47.79
C ALA A 351 35.28 -22.22 47.30
N ALA A 352 36.32 -21.53 47.77
CA ALA A 352 36.56 -20.12 47.46
C ALA A 352 36.57 -19.84 45.94
N SER A 353 37.11 -20.77 45.15
CA SER A 353 37.15 -20.76 43.68
C SER A 353 35.80 -20.70 42.98
N SER A 354 34.71 -21.06 43.67
CA SER A 354 33.36 -21.02 43.11
C SER A 354 32.63 -19.70 43.38
N CYS A 355 33.18 -18.82 44.24
CA CYS A 355 32.44 -17.68 44.78
C CYS A 355 33.33 -16.48 45.15
N ALA A 356 34.29 -16.11 44.29
CA ALA A 356 35.10 -14.91 44.49
C ALA A 356 34.22 -13.67 44.76
N GLY A 357 34.58 -12.88 45.77
CA GLY A 357 33.84 -11.70 46.22
C GLY A 357 32.67 -11.98 47.18
N ARG A 358 32.22 -13.24 47.35
CA ARG A 358 31.14 -13.60 48.28
C ARG A 358 31.55 -13.27 49.72
N MET A 359 30.63 -12.66 50.47
CA MET A 359 30.82 -12.28 51.86
C MET A 359 29.83 -13.01 52.77
N TYR A 360 30.31 -13.41 53.94
CA TYR A 360 29.47 -13.86 55.05
C TYR A 360 29.85 -13.10 56.33
N ILE A 361 28.85 -12.77 57.14
CA ILE A 361 29.03 -12.32 58.51
C ILE A 361 28.70 -13.48 59.44
N VAL A 362 29.70 -14.04 60.10
CA VAL A 362 29.49 -15.08 61.11
C VAL A 362 29.61 -14.47 62.48
N LYS A 363 28.49 -14.42 63.21
CA LYS A 363 28.41 -13.95 64.59
C LYS A 363 28.32 -15.14 65.52
N LYS A 364 29.28 -15.29 66.43
CA LYS A 364 29.23 -16.26 67.52
C LYS A 364 28.89 -15.54 68.82
N ASN A 365 27.75 -15.91 69.41
CA ASN A 365 27.36 -15.42 70.74
C ASN A 365 28.12 -16.16 71.83
N THR A 366 28.18 -15.58 73.03
CA THR A 366 28.63 -16.26 74.25
C THR A 366 27.77 -17.50 74.50
N SER A 367 28.31 -18.66 74.13
CA SER A 367 27.67 -19.97 74.25
C SER A 367 28.74 -21.03 74.44
N SER A 368 28.40 -22.12 75.14
CA SER A 368 29.37 -23.16 75.54
C SER A 368 29.87 -24.03 74.39
N GLY A 369 29.14 -24.09 73.27
CA GLY A 369 29.47 -24.96 72.15
C GLY A 369 30.62 -24.42 71.31
N THR A 370 31.59 -25.27 71.00
CA THR A 370 32.65 -24.96 70.02
C THR A 370 32.07 -24.77 68.62
N THR A 371 32.62 -23.85 67.84
CA THR A 371 32.19 -23.61 66.45
C THR A 371 33.39 -23.76 65.53
N ASN A 372 33.49 -24.93 64.91
CA ASN A 372 34.47 -25.19 63.87
C ASN A 372 33.99 -24.55 62.58
N ILE A 373 34.93 -24.18 61.71
CA ILE A 373 34.61 -23.65 60.39
C ILE A 373 35.64 -24.14 59.36
N SER A 374 35.26 -24.21 58.08
CA SER A 374 36.23 -24.33 56.99
C SER A 374 37.39 -23.34 57.18
N SER A 375 38.60 -23.74 56.81
CA SER A 375 39.79 -22.91 57.02
C SER A 375 39.66 -21.54 56.33
N PHE A 376 40.03 -20.49 57.05
CA PHE A 376 40.14 -19.12 56.53
C PHE A 376 41.40 -18.45 57.07
N ILE A 377 41.84 -17.39 56.40
CA ILE A 377 42.96 -16.54 56.81
C ILE A 377 42.40 -15.46 57.73
N ASN A 378 42.83 -15.43 58.99
CA ASN A 378 42.36 -14.44 59.96
C ASN A 378 42.93 -13.04 59.69
N SER A 379 42.52 -12.05 60.49
CA SER A 379 42.97 -10.65 60.36
C SER A 379 44.48 -10.42 60.56
N LEU A 380 45.23 -11.45 60.98
CA LEU A 380 46.69 -11.43 61.15
C LEU A 380 47.42 -12.22 60.05
N GLY A 381 46.71 -12.75 59.05
CA GLY A 381 47.30 -13.52 57.96
C GLY A 381 47.53 -15.01 58.25
N THR A 382 47.00 -15.54 59.36
CA THR A 382 47.18 -16.94 59.75
C THR A 382 45.98 -17.79 59.36
N THR A 383 46.23 -19.01 58.85
CA THR A 383 45.15 -19.98 58.59
C THR A 383 44.59 -20.54 59.89
N VAL A 384 43.29 -20.40 60.10
CA VAL A 384 42.54 -20.90 61.25
C VAL A 384 41.28 -21.63 60.80
N ASN A 385 40.72 -22.51 61.64
CA ASN A 385 39.55 -23.34 61.33
C ASN A 385 38.50 -23.37 62.46
N SER A 386 38.51 -22.34 63.29
CA SER A 386 37.58 -22.18 64.43
C SER A 386 37.24 -20.72 64.63
N ILE A 387 36.03 -20.44 65.10
CA ILE A 387 35.62 -19.09 65.51
C ILE A 387 35.32 -19.07 67.01
N THR A 388 35.74 -17.99 67.67
CA THR A 388 35.41 -17.71 69.07
C THR A 388 34.28 -16.68 69.14
N THR A 389 33.85 -16.29 70.35
CA THR A 389 32.84 -15.23 70.52
C THR A 389 33.26 -13.95 69.81
N GLY A 390 32.43 -13.47 68.88
CA GLY A 390 32.76 -12.31 68.06
C GLY A 390 31.95 -12.23 66.77
N VAL A 391 32.34 -11.27 65.92
CA VAL A 391 31.79 -11.07 64.57
C VAL A 391 32.94 -11.19 63.57
N TYR A 392 32.79 -12.11 62.63
CA TYR A 392 33.73 -12.37 61.57
C TYR A 392 33.09 -12.02 60.24
N GLN A 393 33.65 -11.06 59.52
CA GLN A 393 33.29 -10.79 58.14
C GLN A 393 34.29 -11.54 57.28
N LEU A 394 33.81 -12.58 56.60
CA LEU A 394 34.61 -13.45 55.76
C LEU A 394 34.32 -13.13 54.30
N GLN A 395 35.36 -12.89 53.50
CA GLN A 395 35.24 -12.69 52.06
C GLN A 395 36.14 -13.65 51.29
N SER A 396 35.60 -14.23 50.23
CA SER A 396 36.39 -15.06 49.30
C SER A 396 37.14 -14.18 48.31
N ASP A 397 38.41 -14.45 48.06
CA ASP A 397 39.21 -13.85 46.97
C ASP A 397 39.25 -14.73 45.70
N GLY A 398 38.54 -15.86 45.69
CA GLY A 398 38.60 -16.86 44.62
C GLY A 398 39.63 -17.98 44.84
N THR A 399 40.45 -17.89 45.88
CA THR A 399 41.44 -18.91 46.27
C THR A 399 41.29 -19.30 47.73
N ASN A 400 41.14 -18.32 48.61
CA ASN A 400 41.01 -18.46 50.06
C ASN A 400 39.84 -17.63 50.59
N TRP A 401 39.42 -17.95 51.82
CA TRP A 401 38.54 -17.10 52.62
C TRP A 401 39.39 -16.22 53.55
N HIS A 402 39.08 -14.92 53.61
CA HIS A 402 39.79 -13.95 54.44
C HIS A 402 38.84 -13.29 55.44
N GLN A 403 39.28 -13.12 56.67
CA GLN A 403 38.63 -12.20 57.60
C GLN A 403 39.01 -10.75 57.23
N ILE A 404 38.01 -9.91 56.95
CA ILE A 404 38.21 -8.55 56.42
C ILE A 404 37.91 -7.42 57.43
N ASN A 405 37.60 -7.77 58.68
CA ASN A 405 37.26 -6.84 59.75
C ASN A 405 38.14 -6.98 61.00
#